data_AF-A0A512C3H4-F1
#
_entry.id   AF-A0A512C3H4-F1
#
_cell.length_a   1.000
_cell.length_b   1.000
_cell.length_c   1.000
_cell.angle_alpha   90.00
_cell.angle_beta   90.00
_cell.angle_gamma   90.00
#
_symmetry.space_group_name_H-M   'P 1'
#
loop_
_entity.id
_entity.type
_entity.pdbx_description
1 polymer ?
#
loop_
_entity_poly.entity_id
_entity_poly.type
_entity_poly.pdbx_seq_one_letter_code
_entity_poly.pdbx_strand_id
1 'polypeptide(L)'
;MTYSRDTTTLSEITGHPVSTWSEEWQHECEARTVLAMSKAEREAFFNGSTDEDGKRKERGIIAIRGVAAAELLRSNMQKLQEARGTKK
;
A
#
# COMPACT_ATOMS: atom_id res chain seq x y z
N MET A 1 -5.65 -5.74 34.11
CA MET A 1 -5.33 -5.97 32.68
C MET A 1 -3.83 -5.95 32.48
N THR A 2 -3.21 -7.09 32.18
CA THR A 2 -1.86 -7.13 31.59
C THR A 2 -2.00 -6.89 30.10
N TYR A 3 -1.63 -5.70 29.63
CA TYR A 3 -1.56 -5.43 28.20
C TYR A 3 -0.37 -6.19 27.62
N SER A 4 -0.63 -7.17 26.76
CA SER A 4 0.42 -7.78 25.94
C SER A 4 0.91 -6.74 24.95
N ARG A 5 2.21 -6.44 24.98
CA ARG A 5 2.90 -5.58 24.00
C ARG A 5 3.49 -6.42 22.87
N ASP A 6 2.78 -7.46 22.43
CA ASP A 6 3.25 -8.18 21.25
C ASP A 6 3.10 -7.26 20.04
N THR A 7 4.23 -6.72 19.59
CA THR A 7 4.34 -5.83 18.43
C THR A 7 4.85 -6.61 17.22
N THR A 8 4.64 -7.93 17.18
CA THR A 8 5.00 -8.75 16.03
C THR A 8 3.75 -9.20 15.28
N THR A 9 3.86 -9.29 13.96
CA THR A 9 2.78 -9.71 13.06
C THR A 9 3.36 -10.49 11.89
N LEU A 10 2.58 -11.40 11.30
CA LEU A 10 3.02 -12.17 10.14
C LEU A 10 2.86 -11.33 8.87
N SER A 11 3.97 -11.02 8.20
CA SER A 11 3.95 -10.39 6.87
C SER A 11 3.36 -11.37 5.84
N GLU A 12 2.41 -10.90 5.05
CA GLU A 12 1.88 -11.67 3.92
C GLU A 12 2.88 -11.72 2.77
N ILE A 13 3.67 -10.65 2.57
CA ILE A 13 4.66 -10.57 1.48
C ILE A 13 5.82 -11.54 1.71
N THR A 14 6.36 -11.59 2.93
CA THR A 14 7.56 -12.40 3.24
C THR A 14 7.23 -13.74 3.90
N GLY A 15 6.04 -13.88 4.50
CA GLY A 15 5.68 -15.06 5.28
C GLY A 15 6.41 -15.16 6.62
N HIS A 16 7.13 -14.12 7.04
CA HIS A 16 7.89 -14.08 8.29
C HIS A 16 7.30 -13.09 9.31
N PRO A 17 7.52 -13.29 10.62
CA PRO A 17 7.17 -12.31 11.63
C PRO A 17 7.95 -11.01 11.42
N VAL A 18 7.24 -9.88 11.38
CA VAL A 18 7.78 -8.52 11.29
C VAL A 18 7.28 -7.68 12.47
N SER A 19 8.03 -6.63 12.82
CA SER A 19 7.59 -5.66 13.82
C SER A 19 6.49 -4.77 13.25
N THR A 20 5.44 -4.48 14.03
CA THR A 20 4.38 -3.53 13.64
C THR A 20 4.87 -2.08 13.54
N TRP A 21 6.12 -1.81 13.94
CA TRP A 21 6.78 -0.52 13.84
C TRP A 21 7.84 -0.46 12.73
N SER A 22 8.03 -1.54 11.96
CA SER A 22 9.00 -1.55 10.87
C SER A 22 8.45 -0.87 9.61
N GLU A 23 9.37 -0.33 8.80
CA GLU A 23 9.02 0.20 7.47
C GLU A 23 8.45 -0.90 6.56
N GLU A 24 8.93 -2.14 6.69
CA GLU A 24 8.39 -3.29 5.97
C GLU A 24 6.90 -3.48 6.25
N TRP A 25 6.49 -3.40 7.51
CA TRP A 25 5.07 -3.50 7.89
C TRP A 25 4.27 -2.30 7.39
N GLN A 26 4.82 -1.10 7.50
CA GLN A 26 4.19 0.11 6.96
C GLN A 26 3.93 0.00 5.46
N HIS A 27 4.92 -0.45 4.69
CA HIS A 27 4.80 -0.62 3.24
C HIS A 27 3.78 -1.69 2.86
N GLU A 28 3.73 -2.78 3.63
CA GLU A 28 2.72 -3.81 3.42
C GLU A 28 1.31 -3.31 3.73
N CYS A 29 1.11 -2.58 4.83
CA CYS A 29 -0.17 -1.94 5.16
C CYS A 29 -0.62 -0.95 4.07
N GLU A 30 0.31 -0.15 3.53
CA GLU A 30 0.01 0.76 2.43
C GLU A 30 -0.44 -0.01 1.18
N ALA A 31 0.30 -1.06 0.79
CA ALA A 31 -0.06 -1.90 -0.34
C ALA A 31 -1.42 -2.60 -0.15
N ARG A 32 -1.72 -3.10 1.06
CA ARG A 32 -3.02 -3.69 1.41
C ARG A 32 -4.16 -2.68 1.23
N THR A 33 -3.94 -1.44 1.67
CA THR A 33 -4.94 -0.37 1.58
C THR A 33 -5.25 -0.03 0.12
N VAL A 34 -4.22 0.14 -0.71
CA VAL A 34 -4.40 0.45 -2.14
C VAL A 34 -5.00 -0.72 -2.92
N LEU A 35 -4.75 -1.97 -2.50
CA LEU A 35 -5.40 -3.14 -3.08
C LEU A 35 -6.89 -3.24 -2.72
N ALA A 36 -7.30 -2.74 -1.55
CA ALA A 36 -8.70 -2.71 -1.13
C ALA A 36 -9.53 -1.64 -1.87
N MET A 37 -8.88 -0.61 -2.42
CA MET A 37 -9.53 0.40 -3.25
C MET A 37 -10.06 -0.17 -4.58
N SER A 38 -11.13 0.43 -5.09
CA SER A 38 -11.59 0.19 -6.45
C SER A 38 -10.54 0.62 -7.48
N LYS A 39 -10.70 0.17 -8.73
CA LYS A 39 -9.75 0.52 -9.82
C LYS A 39 -9.68 2.03 -10.03
N ALA A 40 -10.83 2.72 -10.03
CA ALA A 40 -10.89 4.17 -10.24
C ALA A 40 -10.21 4.94 -9.09
N GLU A 41 -10.48 4.56 -7.84
CA GLU A 41 -9.84 5.18 -6.66
C GLU A 41 -8.33 4.96 -6.66
N ARG A 42 -7.87 3.77 -7.06
CA ARG A 42 -6.44 3.47 -7.19
C ARG A 42 -5.78 4.33 -8.27
N GLU A 43 -6.41 4.49 -9.43
CA GLU A 43 -5.87 5.35 -10.49
C GLU A 43 -5.79 6.81 -10.04
N ALA A 44 -6.81 7.31 -9.35
CA ALA A 44 -6.80 8.63 -8.74
C ALA A 44 -5.73 8.75 -7.64
N PHE A 45 -5.53 7.72 -6.83
CA PHE A 45 -4.49 7.70 -5.80
C PHE A 45 -3.08 7.84 -6.38
N PHE A 46 -2.77 7.16 -7.48
CA PHE A 46 -1.45 7.25 -8.12
C PHE A 46 -1.25 8.55 -8.90
N ASN A 47 -2.22 8.95 -9.72
CA ASN A 47 -2.06 10.04 -10.69
C ASN A 47 -2.61 11.39 -10.18
N GLY A 48 -3.54 11.34 -9.24
CA GLY A 48 -4.36 12.47 -8.80
C GLY A 48 -5.71 12.47 -9.48
N SER A 49 -6.59 13.37 -9.04
CA SER A 49 -7.92 13.58 -9.61
C SER A 49 -8.03 14.99 -10.20
N THR A 50 -8.88 15.12 -11.21
CA THR A 50 -9.29 16.40 -11.78
C THR A 50 -10.75 16.67 -11.45
N ASP A 51 -11.10 17.94 -11.31
CA ASP A 51 -12.47 18.38 -11.15
C ASP A 51 -13.22 18.40 -12.49
N GLU A 52 -14.52 18.69 -12.47
CA GLU A 52 -15.36 18.75 -13.68
C GLU A 52 -14.86 19.76 -14.73
N ASP A 53 -14.20 20.84 -14.28
CA ASP A 53 -13.56 21.85 -15.14
C ASP A 53 -12.17 21.43 -15.68
N GLY A 54 -11.74 20.18 -15.47
CA GLY A 54 -10.43 19.67 -15.90
C GLY A 54 -9.25 20.21 -15.08
N LYS A 55 -9.50 21.01 -14.04
CA LYS A 55 -8.46 21.50 -13.12
C LYS A 55 -8.04 20.41 -12.15
N ARG A 56 -6.76 20.38 -11.79
CA ARG A 56 -6.24 19.43 -10.82
C ARG A 56 -6.85 19.67 -9.44
N LYS A 57 -7.60 18.69 -8.93
CA LYS A 57 -8.23 18.72 -7.61
C LYS A 57 -7.28 18.18 -6.55
N GLU A 58 -6.70 17.00 -6.80
CA GLU A 58 -5.78 16.36 -5.86
C GLU A 58 -4.47 15.93 -6.54
N ARG A 59 -3.39 15.90 -5.75
CA ARG A 59 -2.11 15.38 -6.19
C ARG A 59 -2.03 13.89 -5.87
N GLY A 60 -1.81 13.06 -6.90
CA GLY A 60 -1.51 11.66 -6.69
C GLY A 60 -0.12 11.43 -6.09
N ILE A 61 0.11 10.21 -5.61
CA ILE A 61 1.33 9.84 -4.90
C ILE A 61 2.60 9.99 -5.76
N ILE A 62 2.50 9.85 -7.09
CA ILE A 62 3.62 10.07 -8.02
C ILE A 62 4.11 11.51 -7.92
N ALA A 63 3.18 12.47 -7.85
CA ALA A 63 3.54 13.88 -7.75
C ALA A 63 4.01 14.28 -6.34
N ILE A 64 3.60 13.56 -5.29
CA ILE A 64 3.94 13.88 -3.90
C ILE A 64 5.27 13.23 -3.48
N ARG A 65 5.43 11.93 -3.76
CA ARG A 65 6.55 11.10 -3.29
C ARG A 65 7.54 10.71 -4.40
N GLY A 66 7.23 11.06 -5.65
CA GLY A 66 8.06 10.73 -6.80
C GLY A 66 7.75 9.37 -7.41
N VAL A 67 8.29 9.15 -8.61
CA VAL A 67 8.06 7.93 -9.41
C VAL A 67 8.61 6.69 -8.70
N ALA A 68 9.83 6.76 -8.17
CA ALA A 68 10.48 5.62 -7.49
C ALA A 68 9.65 5.09 -6.31
N ALA A 69 9.06 5.99 -5.51
CA ALA A 69 8.20 5.60 -4.39
C ALA A 69 6.88 4.96 -4.87
N ALA A 70 6.30 5.49 -5.95
CA ALA A 70 5.10 4.91 -6.54
C ALA A 70 5.36 3.53 -7.17
N GLU A 71 6.51 3.33 -7.78
CA GLU A 71 6.94 2.03 -8.33
C GLU A 71 7.20 1.00 -7.22
N LEU A 72 7.84 1.41 -6.13
CA LEU A 72 8.01 0.55 -4.95
C LEU A 72 6.65 0.08 -4.41
N LEU A 73 5.68 0.99 -4.30
CA LEU A 73 4.33 0.64 -3.86
C LEU A 73 3.64 -0.34 -4.83
N ARG A 74 3.77 -0.13 -6.15
CA ARG A 74 3.25 -1.08 -7.14
C ARG A 74 3.91 -2.46 -7.03
N SER A 75 5.22 -2.51 -6.81
CA SER A 75 5.94 -3.76 -6.60
C SER A 75 5.44 -4.49 -5.35
N ASN A 76 5.22 -3.78 -4.24
CA ASN A 76 4.68 -4.37 -3.01
C ASN A 76 3.25 -4.87 -3.19
N MET A 77 2.41 -4.14 -3.93
CA MET A 77 1.06 -4.61 -4.28
C MET A 77 1.11 -5.91 -5.10
N GLN A 78 2.00 -6.00 -6.09
CA GLN A 78 2.17 -7.20 -6.89
C GLN A 78 2.60 -8.39 -6.03
N LYS A 79 3.66 -8.24 -5.22
CA LYS A 79 4.13 -9.30 -4.31
C LYS A 79 3.03 -9.79 -3.37
N LEU A 80 2.21 -8.87 -2.87
CA LEU A 80 1.09 -9.19 -2.00
C LEU A 80 -0.02 -9.97 -2.73
N GLN A 81 -0.31 -9.63 -3.98
CA GLN A 81 -1.25 -10.39 -4.81
C GLN A 81 -0.72 -11.79 -5.13
N GLU A 82 0.58 -11.92 -5.44
CA GLU A 82 1.25 -13.20 -5.67
C GLU A 82 1.17 -14.08 -4.42
N ALA A 83 1.56 -13.55 -3.25
CA ALA A 83 1.50 -14.27 -1.98
C ALA A 83 0.08 -14.73 -1.60
N ARG A 84 -0.95 -13.97 -1.98
CA ARG A 84 -2.37 -14.36 -1.80
C ARG A 84 -2.81 -15.42 -2.82
N GLY A 85 -2.28 -15.36 -4.04
CA GLY A 85 -2.55 -16.33 -5.09
C GLY A 85 -1.94 -17.70 -4.79
N THR A 86 -0.73 -17.75 -4.21
CA THR A 86 -0.05 -18.99 -3.82
C THR A 86 -0.70 -19.70 -2.62
N LYS A 87 -1.50 -18.99 -1.82
CA LYS A 87 -2.22 -19.56 -0.67
C LYS A 87 -3.56 -20.22 -1.03
N LYS A 88 -3.96 -20.23 -2.30
CA LYS A 88 -5.15 -20.94 -2.80
C LYS A 88 -4.79 -22.33 -3.29
#